data_AF-A0A316HHR8-F1
#
_entry.id   AF-A0A316HHR8-F1
#
_cell.length_a   1.000
_cell.length_b   1.000
_cell.length_c   1.000
_cell.angle_alpha   90.00
_cell.angle_beta   90.00
_cell.angle_gamma   90.00
#
_symmetry.space_group_name_H-M   'P 1'
#
loop_
_entity.id
_entity.type
_entity.pdbx_description
1 polymer ?
#
loop_
_entity_poly.entity_id
_entity_poly.type
_entity_poly.pdbx_seq_one_letter_code
_entity_poly.pdbx_strand_id
1 'polypeptide(L)'
;MKTIRIILLILFAGSGKVWAQTDTSKHFPAIEAGWGDLNYAVPESPGFKILGTSPSSIMRPTSVRDIAFSIGNYFTANGAAIPQNLAVELSPKLFHPNVSLNDFYKNRFWYTSALSVGTKVNSDKSYAIGLGIKFRILDFQDLRLNASLINQLNLLGQAGTRSYSEALRFVAKKYMDADTNGNGYQHWRHVVDSIYRLAEPGTATGKVIKQEILDYIKNVGKFNPDRIVQIRDSIKNVLWNKSIWDVGIAALFNSKDSLIRNIKPASKLGLWTTAGFPLGAKGQLLIGATGQLRDTVNSRLGAKSLSIGSRAYYGSNDVKGFVEANGLFQTNQKFTYKASLGIETAFFGGMWVDFSLGISKQQGAKAVFTPGFNLFFGNGERKAASARM
;
A
#
# COMPACT_ATOMS: atom_id res chain seq x y z
N MET A 1 28.56 7.13 32.08
CA MET A 1 27.95 8.05 31.09
C MET A 1 29.04 8.50 30.12
N LYS A 2 28.76 8.50 28.81
CA LYS A 2 29.72 8.49 27.67
C LYS A 2 30.30 7.07 27.51
N THR A 3 30.11 6.32 26.43
CA THR A 3 30.27 6.63 25.00
C THR A 3 29.55 5.55 24.15
N ILE A 4 28.56 5.93 23.33
CA ILE A 4 28.06 5.13 22.19
C ILE A 4 27.96 6.09 21.00
N ARG A 5 29.01 6.13 20.17
CA ARG A 5 29.07 6.90 18.91
C ARG A 5 30.03 6.22 17.92
N ILE A 6 29.75 4.99 17.49
CA ILE A 6 30.36 4.40 16.29
C ILE A 6 29.39 3.41 15.66
N ILE A 7 28.40 3.88 14.89
CA ILE A 7 27.77 3.16 13.75
C ILE A 7 27.11 4.23 12.84
N LEU A 8 27.88 4.97 12.04
CA LEU A 8 27.30 5.84 10.99
C LEU A 8 28.26 6.34 9.90
N LEU A 9 29.39 5.65 9.65
CA LEU A 9 30.44 6.22 8.79
C LEU A 9 31.09 5.23 7.80
N ILE A 10 30.30 4.30 7.24
CA ILE A 10 30.69 3.50 6.06
C ILE A 10 29.49 3.35 5.09
N LEU A 11 28.94 4.46 4.61
CA LEU A 11 27.88 4.43 3.58
C LEU A 11 28.02 5.48 2.45
N PHE A 12 29.20 6.10 2.30
CA PHE A 12 29.44 7.06 1.22
C PHE A 12 30.74 6.77 0.47
N ALA A 13 30.70 5.81 -0.45
CA ALA A 13 31.63 5.74 -1.58
C ALA A 13 30.97 4.92 -2.71
N GLY A 14 30.43 5.61 -3.71
CA GLY A 14 29.75 4.95 -4.83
C GLY A 14 28.94 5.90 -5.70
N SER A 15 29.48 7.09 -5.99
CA SER A 15 28.90 8.04 -6.93
C SER A 15 29.20 7.62 -8.37
N GLY A 16 28.40 6.71 -8.92
CA GLY A 16 28.23 6.56 -10.36
C GLY A 16 27.04 7.42 -10.80
N LYS A 17 27.31 8.55 -11.46
CA LYS A 17 26.27 9.44 -12.01
C LYS A 17 25.64 8.78 -13.24
N VAL A 18 24.35 8.44 -13.17
CA VAL A 18 23.52 8.26 -14.37
C VAL A 18 22.54 9.43 -14.40
N TRP A 19 22.88 10.43 -15.22
CA TRP A 19 21.99 11.50 -15.62
C TRP A 19 21.15 11.01 -16.79
N ALA A 20 19.85 10.79 -16.57
CA ALA A 20 18.82 10.79 -17.60
C ALA A 20 17.43 10.80 -16.95
N GLN A 21 17.02 11.95 -16.42
CA GLN A 21 15.61 12.22 -16.17
C GLN A 21 15.25 13.46 -17.00
N THR A 22 15.04 13.24 -18.30
CA THR A 22 14.49 14.25 -19.20
C THR A 22 13.02 14.49 -18.83
N ASP A 23 12.64 15.77 -18.68
CA ASP A 23 11.33 16.35 -18.33
C ASP A 23 10.23 16.04 -19.39
N THR A 24 10.07 14.77 -19.75
CA THR A 24 9.06 14.28 -20.71
C THR A 24 7.72 13.95 -20.04
N SER A 25 7.67 14.00 -18.70
CA SER A 25 6.48 13.71 -17.90
C SER A 25 5.33 14.70 -18.07
N LYS A 26 5.56 15.89 -18.66
CA LYS A 26 4.52 16.90 -18.91
C LYS A 26 3.61 16.58 -20.10
N HIS A 27 4.05 15.76 -21.04
CA HIS A 27 3.34 15.55 -22.31
C HIS A 27 2.82 14.14 -22.54
N PHE A 28 3.31 13.15 -21.78
CA PHE A 28 2.66 11.85 -21.66
C PHE A 28 1.61 11.89 -20.56
N PRO A 29 0.58 11.01 -20.57
CA PRO A 29 -0.17 10.75 -19.37
C PRO A 29 0.84 10.35 -18.29
N ALA A 30 1.13 11.28 -17.39
CA ALA A 30 2.07 11.05 -16.30
C ALA A 30 1.63 9.75 -15.63
N ILE A 31 2.56 8.81 -15.44
CA ILE A 31 2.31 7.64 -14.61
C ILE A 31 1.77 8.18 -13.28
N GLU A 32 0.48 7.98 -13.02
CA GLU A 32 -0.18 8.62 -11.89
C GLU A 32 0.53 8.24 -10.59
N ALA A 33 0.56 9.18 -9.64
CA ALA A 33 1.05 8.89 -8.31
C ALA A 33 0.29 7.67 -7.75
N GLY A 34 1.04 6.66 -7.29
CA GLY A 34 0.48 5.41 -6.79
C GLY A 34 0.52 4.21 -7.76
N TRP A 35 0.94 4.40 -9.02
CA TRP A 35 0.97 3.32 -10.02
C TRP A 35 1.84 2.09 -9.64
N GLY A 36 2.91 2.32 -8.87
CA GLY A 36 3.82 1.27 -8.40
C GLY A 36 3.39 0.61 -7.09
N ASP A 37 2.28 1.03 -6.49
CA ASP A 37 1.82 0.48 -5.21
C ASP A 37 0.86 -0.69 -5.48
N LEU A 38 1.02 -1.77 -4.73
CA LEU A 38 0.23 -2.98 -4.94
C LEU A 38 -0.94 -3.03 -3.95
N ASN A 39 -2.09 -3.49 -4.42
CA ASN A 39 -3.22 -3.78 -3.56
C ASN A 39 -3.18 -5.29 -3.24
N TYR A 40 -2.50 -5.67 -2.15
CA TYR A 40 -2.39 -7.09 -1.70
C TYR A 40 -3.40 -7.48 -0.60
N ALA A 41 -3.81 -6.50 0.19
CA ALA A 41 -4.90 -6.45 1.18
C ALA A 41 -4.76 -5.09 1.89
N VAL A 42 -5.75 -4.64 2.67
CA VAL A 42 -5.56 -3.43 3.51
C VAL A 42 -4.74 -3.79 4.74
N PRO A 43 -3.76 -2.95 5.11
CA PRO A 43 -2.91 -3.21 6.25
C PRO A 43 -3.67 -3.51 7.53
N GLU A 44 -3.23 -4.54 8.24
CA GLU A 44 -3.39 -4.54 9.67
C GLU A 44 -2.31 -3.61 10.25
N SER A 45 -2.75 -2.54 10.90
CA SER A 45 -1.84 -1.54 11.43
C SER A 45 -1.46 -1.85 12.89
N PRO A 46 -0.20 -1.61 13.31
CA PRO A 46 0.21 -1.85 14.71
C PRO A 46 -0.65 -1.08 15.72
N GLY A 47 -1.04 0.16 15.38
CA GLY A 47 -1.96 0.98 16.18
C GLY A 47 -3.36 0.35 16.33
N PHE A 48 -3.83 -0.40 15.34
CA PHE A 48 -5.08 -1.16 15.46
C PHE A 48 -4.89 -2.47 16.24
N LYS A 49 -3.80 -3.19 15.99
CA LYS A 49 -3.47 -4.44 16.71
C LYS A 49 -3.35 -4.23 18.21
N ILE A 50 -2.74 -3.12 18.66
CA ILE A 50 -2.56 -2.85 20.10
C ILE A 50 -3.90 -2.65 20.83
N LEU A 51 -4.94 -2.16 20.13
CA LEU A 51 -6.31 -2.00 20.65
C LEU A 51 -7.03 -3.33 20.88
N GLY A 52 -6.50 -4.43 20.32
CA GLY A 52 -7.05 -5.78 20.49
C GLY A 52 -8.36 -5.99 19.75
N THR A 53 -8.56 -5.29 18.64
CA THR A 53 -9.75 -5.38 17.79
C THR A 53 -9.60 -6.38 16.65
N SER A 54 -8.36 -6.68 16.22
CA SER A 54 -8.10 -7.72 15.22
C SER A 54 -8.14 -9.12 15.85
N PRO A 55 -8.86 -10.08 15.24
CA PRO A 55 -8.93 -11.45 15.74
C PRO A 55 -7.64 -12.25 15.53
N SER A 56 -6.83 -11.86 14.53
CA SER A 56 -5.56 -12.53 14.20
C SER A 56 -4.39 -11.97 15.02
N SER A 57 -3.46 -12.84 15.41
CA SER A 57 -2.18 -12.42 16.00
C SER A 57 -1.08 -12.17 14.98
N ILE A 58 -1.27 -12.62 13.73
CA ILE A 58 -0.32 -12.43 12.64
C ILE A 58 -0.67 -11.12 11.98
N MET A 59 0.33 -10.26 11.71
CA MET A 59 0.09 -9.03 10.96
C MET A 59 0.12 -9.37 9.48
N ARG A 60 -0.94 -9.06 8.75
CA ARG A 60 -0.93 -9.21 7.28
C ARG A 60 0.16 -8.31 6.69
N PRO A 61 1.14 -8.85 5.94
CA PRO A 61 2.04 -8.03 5.15
C PRO A 61 1.22 -7.37 4.05
N THR A 62 1.34 -6.05 3.92
CA THR A 62 0.54 -5.29 2.96
C THR A 62 1.37 -4.18 2.38
N SER A 63 1.32 -3.94 1.09
CA SER A 63 2.02 -2.80 0.51
C SER A 63 1.63 -1.51 1.20
N VAL A 64 2.63 -0.66 1.37
CA VAL A 64 2.48 0.64 2.01
C VAL A 64 1.55 1.48 1.13
N ARG A 65 0.41 1.86 1.68
CA ARG A 65 -0.57 2.73 1.04
C ARG A 65 -0.42 4.13 1.58
N ASP A 66 -0.75 5.12 0.76
CA ASP A 66 -0.74 6.52 1.20
C ASP A 66 -1.72 6.72 2.38
N ILE A 67 -2.92 6.16 2.26
CA ILE A 67 -3.95 6.14 3.30
C ILE A 67 -4.68 4.79 3.28
N ALA A 68 -4.86 4.20 4.45
CA ALA A 68 -5.65 2.99 4.66
C ALA A 68 -6.60 3.15 5.85
N PHE A 69 -7.82 2.64 5.69
CA PHE A 69 -8.88 2.63 6.70
C PHE A 69 -9.29 1.20 7.03
N SER A 70 -9.33 0.89 8.33
CA SER A 70 -9.81 -0.40 8.81
C SER A 70 -11.00 -0.22 9.75
N ILE A 71 -12.07 -0.95 9.46
CA ILE A 71 -13.27 -1.02 10.28
C ILE A 71 -13.51 -2.49 10.63
N GLY A 72 -13.42 -2.83 11.91
CA GLY A 72 -13.54 -4.21 12.39
C GLY A 72 -14.81 -4.47 13.20
N ASN A 73 -15.32 -5.71 13.10
CA ASN A 73 -16.37 -6.31 13.93
C ASN A 73 -17.73 -5.58 13.95
N TYR A 74 -18.47 -5.63 12.83
CA TYR A 74 -19.83 -5.09 12.72
C TYR A 74 -20.90 -5.87 13.52
N PHE A 75 -20.67 -7.15 13.81
CA PHE A 75 -21.74 -8.06 14.25
C PHE A 75 -21.70 -8.48 15.72
N THR A 76 -20.75 -7.97 16.53
CA THR A 76 -20.58 -8.45 17.92
C THR A 76 -21.18 -7.55 19.00
N ALA A 77 -21.81 -6.43 18.65
CA ALA A 77 -22.49 -5.56 19.62
C ALA A 77 -23.88 -5.14 19.11
N ASN A 78 -24.92 -5.60 19.81
CA ASN A 78 -26.35 -5.26 19.70
C ASN A 78 -26.71 -4.02 18.84
N GLY A 79 -27.27 -4.27 17.65
CA GLY A 79 -27.93 -3.25 16.82
C GLY A 79 -26.98 -2.47 15.90
N ALA A 80 -27.56 -1.83 14.88
CA ALA A 80 -26.88 -1.10 13.80
C ALA A 80 -26.15 0.19 14.26
N ALA A 81 -25.26 0.07 15.25
CA ALA A 81 -24.47 1.17 15.77
C ALA A 81 -23.20 1.39 14.95
N ILE A 82 -22.83 2.67 14.81
CA ILE A 82 -21.60 3.14 14.16
C ILE A 82 -20.38 2.40 14.73
N PRO A 83 -19.40 1.99 13.91
CA PRO A 83 -18.21 1.30 14.38
C PRO A 83 -17.49 2.09 15.47
N GLN A 84 -17.34 1.49 16.65
CA GLN A 84 -16.64 2.11 17.79
C GLN A 84 -15.11 2.06 17.67
N ASN A 85 -14.61 1.39 16.62
CA ASN A 85 -13.19 1.18 16.39
C ASN A 85 -12.84 1.67 14.99
N LEU A 86 -12.04 2.74 14.93
CA LEU A 86 -11.51 3.28 13.68
C LEU A 86 -9.99 3.17 13.73
N ALA A 87 -9.37 2.80 12.61
CA ALA A 87 -7.94 2.96 12.44
C ALA A 87 -7.60 3.55 11.08
N VAL A 88 -6.56 4.39 11.10
CA VAL A 88 -5.95 5.00 9.93
C VAL A 88 -4.47 4.64 9.93
N GLU A 89 -3.98 4.24 8.76
CA GLU A 89 -2.55 4.09 8.49
C GLU A 89 -2.14 5.07 7.37
N LEU A 90 -1.01 5.76 7.58
CA LEU A 90 -0.47 6.79 6.69
C LEU A 90 0.97 6.42 6.31
N SER A 91 1.28 6.52 5.01
CA SER A 91 2.66 6.42 4.54
C SER A 91 3.37 7.77 4.63
N PRO A 92 4.64 7.83 5.07
CA PRO A 92 5.44 9.05 4.94
C PRO A 92 5.60 9.54 3.50
N LYS A 93 5.42 8.67 2.50
CA LYS A 93 5.40 9.03 1.08
C LYS A 93 4.33 10.07 0.76
N LEU A 94 3.23 10.12 1.52
CA LEU A 94 2.16 11.12 1.35
C LEU A 94 2.70 12.56 1.43
N PHE A 95 3.76 12.79 2.22
CA PHE A 95 4.38 14.10 2.36
C PHE A 95 5.36 14.43 1.22
N HIS A 96 5.76 13.44 0.42
CA HIS A 96 6.64 13.61 -0.75
C HIS A 96 6.05 12.91 -1.99
N PRO A 97 4.95 13.42 -2.58
CA PRO A 97 4.23 12.76 -3.67
C PRO A 97 5.05 12.61 -4.96
N ASN A 98 6.07 13.45 -5.17
CA ASN A 98 6.88 13.51 -6.39
C ASN A 98 8.23 12.78 -6.27
N VAL A 99 8.33 11.79 -5.39
CA VAL A 99 9.57 11.01 -5.18
C VAL A 99 9.97 10.26 -6.44
N SER A 100 11.20 10.50 -6.90
CA SER A 100 11.79 9.71 -7.99
C SER A 100 12.10 8.29 -7.52
N LEU A 101 12.21 7.34 -8.45
CA LEU A 101 12.59 5.97 -8.12
C LEU A 101 13.98 5.89 -7.45
N ASN A 102 14.89 6.78 -7.84
CA ASN A 102 16.22 6.88 -7.24
C ASN A 102 16.17 7.38 -5.79
N ASP A 103 15.35 8.41 -5.52
CA ASP A 103 15.16 8.91 -4.15
C ASP A 103 14.46 7.88 -3.27
N PHE A 104 13.53 7.13 -3.86
CA PHE A 104 12.89 5.98 -3.21
C PHE A 104 13.92 4.93 -2.80
N TYR A 105 14.85 4.54 -3.68
CA TYR A 105 15.89 3.56 -3.36
C TYR A 105 16.83 4.02 -2.25
N LYS A 106 17.26 5.28 -2.28
CA LYS A 106 18.14 5.85 -1.25
C LYS A 106 17.50 5.87 0.14
N ASN A 107 16.18 6.10 0.19
CA ASN A 107 15.43 6.23 1.44
C ASN A 107 14.35 5.14 1.58
N ARG A 108 14.62 3.95 1.04
CA ARG A 108 13.63 2.85 0.94
C ARG A 108 12.97 2.56 2.27
N PHE A 109 13.77 2.47 3.33
CA PHE A 109 13.29 2.17 4.68
C PHE A 109 12.21 3.16 5.15
N TRP A 110 12.39 4.46 4.85
CA TRP A 110 11.44 5.50 5.22
C TRP A 110 10.15 5.42 4.40
N TYR A 111 10.26 5.30 3.07
CA TYR A 111 9.09 5.26 2.17
C TYR A 111 8.30 3.95 2.24
N THR A 112 8.88 2.91 2.84
CA THR A 112 8.18 1.64 3.09
C THR A 112 7.75 1.49 4.55
N SER A 113 7.90 2.53 5.37
CA SER A 113 7.34 2.59 6.70
C SER A 113 5.90 3.11 6.67
N ALA A 114 5.16 2.88 7.75
CA ALA A 114 3.81 3.38 7.93
C ALA A 114 3.56 3.82 9.37
N LEU A 115 2.86 4.94 9.52
CA LEU A 115 2.38 5.44 10.81
C LEU A 115 0.92 5.07 10.97
N SER A 116 0.52 4.66 12.16
CA SER A 116 -0.83 4.18 12.42
C SER A 116 -1.40 4.78 13.69
N VAL A 117 -2.66 5.17 13.61
CA VAL A 117 -3.46 5.66 14.73
C VAL A 117 -4.77 4.90 14.72
N GLY A 118 -5.18 4.40 15.87
CA GLY A 118 -6.50 3.82 16.04
C GLY A 118 -7.16 4.28 17.33
N THR A 119 -8.48 4.25 17.34
CA THR A 119 -9.28 4.52 18.52
C THR A 119 -10.23 3.36 18.80
N LYS A 120 -10.55 3.17 20.08
CA LYS A 120 -11.54 2.22 20.56
C LYS A 120 -12.29 2.82 21.75
N VAL A 121 -13.60 2.66 21.77
CA VAL A 121 -14.40 2.90 22.97
C VAL A 121 -14.45 1.61 23.78
N ASN A 122 -14.06 1.69 25.05
CA ASN A 122 -14.12 0.56 25.98
C ASN A 122 -15.53 0.41 26.55
N SER A 123 -15.82 -0.73 27.18
CA SER A 123 -17.13 -1.03 27.77
C SER A 123 -17.54 -0.05 28.89
N ASP A 124 -16.57 0.55 29.56
CA ASP A 124 -16.76 1.58 30.59
C ASP A 124 -16.90 3.01 30.01
N LYS A 125 -17.06 3.12 28.67
CA LYS A 125 -17.07 4.38 27.90
C LYS A 125 -15.76 5.17 27.93
N SER A 126 -14.67 4.60 28.47
CA SER A 126 -13.34 5.20 28.33
C SER A 126 -12.83 5.05 26.89
N TYR A 127 -11.90 5.91 26.50
CA TYR A 127 -11.29 5.89 25.17
C TYR A 127 -9.91 5.27 25.24
N ALA A 128 -9.61 4.41 24.27
CA ALA A 128 -8.28 3.86 24.04
C ALA A 128 -7.75 4.38 22.71
N ILE A 129 -6.52 4.87 22.71
CA ILE A 129 -5.80 5.37 21.53
C ILE A 129 -4.57 4.50 21.33
N GLY A 130 -4.48 3.87 20.16
CA GLY A 130 -3.32 3.10 19.74
C GLY A 130 -2.49 3.91 18.76
N LEU A 131 -1.20 4.09 19.05
CA LEU A 131 -0.23 4.70 18.14
C LEU A 131 0.81 3.66 17.77
N GLY A 132 1.13 3.53 16.48
CA GLY A 132 2.13 2.55 16.06
C GLY A 132 2.87 2.94 14.80
N ILE A 133 4.07 2.40 14.67
CA ILE A 133 4.90 2.49 13.48
C ILE A 133 5.19 1.09 12.95
N LYS A 134 5.16 0.94 11.64
CA LYS A 134 5.49 -0.28 10.91
C LYS A 134 6.66 -0.02 10.01
N PHE A 135 7.59 -0.95 9.96
CA PHE A 135 8.76 -0.94 9.11
C PHE A 135 8.76 -2.19 8.24
N ARG A 136 9.20 -2.01 7.00
CA ARG A 136 9.50 -3.14 6.12
C ARG A 136 10.99 -3.39 6.09
N ILE A 137 11.38 -4.58 6.52
CA ILE A 137 12.77 -5.02 6.49
C ILE A 137 13.11 -5.58 5.11
N LEU A 138 12.20 -6.38 4.55
CA LEU A 138 12.36 -7.01 3.25
C LEU A 138 11.06 -6.99 2.46
N ASP A 139 11.15 -6.69 1.17
CA ASP A 139 10.02 -6.70 0.23
C ASP A 139 10.52 -7.19 -1.13
N PHE A 140 10.12 -8.38 -1.54
CA PHE A 140 10.26 -8.82 -2.93
C PHE A 140 8.94 -8.70 -3.71
N GLN A 141 7.89 -8.22 -3.05
CA GLN A 141 6.60 -7.99 -3.69
C GLN A 141 6.56 -6.61 -4.35
N ASP A 142 7.29 -5.62 -3.80
CA ASP A 142 7.32 -4.24 -4.29
C ASP A 142 7.67 -4.11 -5.78
N LEU A 143 6.71 -3.64 -6.59
CA LEU A 143 6.88 -3.42 -8.04
C LEU A 143 8.00 -2.43 -8.33
N ARG A 144 8.22 -1.46 -7.44
CA ARG A 144 9.25 -0.44 -7.60
C ARG A 144 10.64 -1.05 -7.52
N LEU A 145 10.82 -2.23 -6.95
CA LEU A 145 12.10 -2.93 -6.88
C LEU A 145 12.27 -3.95 -8.02
N ASN A 146 11.26 -4.12 -8.87
CA ASN A 146 11.28 -5.14 -9.91
C ASN A 146 12.00 -4.64 -11.17
N ALA A 147 13.24 -5.09 -11.36
CA ALA A 147 14.07 -4.70 -12.52
C ALA A 147 13.41 -5.04 -13.87
N SER A 148 12.72 -6.19 -13.98
CA SER A 148 12.03 -6.57 -15.21
C SER A 148 10.92 -5.59 -15.56
N LEU A 149 10.11 -5.19 -14.56
CA LEU A 149 9.08 -4.19 -14.74
C LEU A 149 9.68 -2.86 -15.18
N ILE A 150 10.68 -2.37 -14.46
CA ILE A 150 11.32 -1.08 -14.77
C ILE A 150 11.87 -1.08 -16.20
N ASN A 151 12.52 -2.15 -16.62
CA ASN A 151 13.03 -2.28 -17.99
C ASN A 151 11.89 -2.27 -19.01
N GLN A 152 10.80 -3.00 -18.76
CA GLN A 152 9.63 -3.00 -19.65
C GLN A 152 8.97 -1.62 -19.74
N LEU A 153 8.87 -0.90 -18.62
CA LEU A 153 8.35 0.47 -18.61
C LEU A 153 9.27 1.44 -19.34
N ASN A 154 10.58 1.29 -19.19
CA ASN A 154 11.55 2.12 -19.91
C ASN A 154 11.43 1.91 -21.43
N LEU A 155 11.31 0.66 -21.87
CA LEU A 155 11.09 0.34 -23.29
C LEU A 155 9.76 0.90 -23.79
N LEU A 156 8.68 0.78 -23.01
CA LEU A 156 7.39 1.37 -23.35
C LEU A 156 7.43 2.90 -23.36
N GLY A 157 8.14 3.53 -22.43
CA GLY A 157 8.32 4.98 -22.37
C GLY A 157 9.10 5.52 -23.56
N GLN A 158 10.12 4.79 -24.03
CA GLN A 158 10.85 5.11 -25.27
C GLN A 158 9.93 4.99 -26.50
N ALA A 159 9.16 3.89 -26.59
CA ALA A 159 8.19 3.70 -27.68
C ALA A 159 7.08 4.76 -27.66
N GLY A 160 6.62 5.16 -26.47
CA GLY A 160 5.70 6.27 -26.25
C GLY A 160 6.27 7.57 -26.77
N THR A 161 7.47 7.96 -26.29
CA THR A 161 8.20 9.16 -26.73
C THR A 161 8.29 9.26 -28.25
N ARG A 162 8.67 8.15 -28.90
CA ARG A 162 8.73 8.07 -30.36
C ARG A 162 7.35 8.26 -30.99
N SER A 163 6.33 7.54 -30.54
CA SER A 163 4.97 7.62 -31.08
C SER A 163 4.37 9.03 -30.94
N TYR A 164 4.62 9.71 -29.82
CA TYR A 164 4.20 11.10 -29.61
C TYR A 164 4.92 12.07 -30.55
N SER A 165 6.23 11.90 -30.75
CA SER A 165 6.97 12.73 -31.71
C SER A 165 6.48 12.55 -33.15
N GLU A 166 6.09 11.32 -33.53
CA GLU A 166 5.50 11.01 -34.83
C GLU A 166 4.10 11.62 -34.96
N ALA A 167 3.27 11.52 -33.91
CA ALA A 167 1.94 12.13 -33.84
C ALA A 167 2.01 13.66 -33.96
N LEU A 168 2.93 14.30 -33.25
CA LEU A 168 3.15 15.74 -33.34
C LEU A 168 3.51 16.18 -34.76
N ARG A 169 4.41 15.46 -35.43
CA ARG A 169 4.77 15.76 -36.83
C ARG A 169 3.59 15.58 -37.77
N PHE A 170 2.79 14.54 -37.55
CA PHE A 170 1.59 14.29 -38.35
C PHE A 170 0.58 15.42 -38.22
N VAL A 171 0.23 15.79 -36.98
CA VAL A 171 -0.72 16.88 -36.71
C VAL A 171 -0.15 18.21 -37.21
N ALA A 172 1.12 18.52 -36.94
CA ALA A 172 1.76 19.73 -37.45
C ALA A 172 1.68 19.83 -38.98
N LYS A 173 1.98 18.74 -39.69
CA LYS A 173 1.88 18.70 -41.16
C LYS A 173 0.44 18.95 -41.63
N LYS A 174 -0.56 18.30 -41.00
CA LYS A 174 -1.98 18.50 -41.32
C LYS A 174 -2.40 19.97 -41.23
N TYR A 175 -1.94 20.68 -40.19
CA TYR A 175 -2.25 22.11 -40.02
C TYR A 175 -1.46 23.01 -40.97
N MET A 176 -0.24 22.64 -41.34
CA MET A 176 0.52 23.37 -42.36
C MET A 176 -0.09 23.24 -43.75
N ASP A 177 -0.51 22.04 -44.13
CA ASP A 177 -1.11 21.79 -45.45
C ASP A 177 -2.44 22.57 -45.59
N ALA A 178 -3.09 22.93 -44.48
CA ALA A 178 -4.26 23.79 -44.45
C ALA A 178 -3.93 25.29 -44.60
N ASP A 179 -2.71 25.73 -44.25
CA ASP A 179 -2.26 27.12 -44.42
C ASP A 179 -1.57 27.31 -45.78
N THR A 180 -2.41 27.57 -46.79
CA THR A 180 -2.01 27.64 -48.21
C THR A 180 -1.24 28.90 -48.61
N ASN A 181 -0.91 29.81 -47.67
CA ASN A 181 -0.37 31.16 -47.96
C ASN A 181 1.17 31.30 -48.04
N GLY A 182 1.90 30.24 -48.40
CA GLY A 182 3.14 30.38 -49.18
C GLY A 182 4.49 30.65 -48.49
N ASN A 183 4.60 30.70 -47.15
CA ASN A 183 5.89 30.93 -46.46
C ASN A 183 6.38 29.73 -45.62
N GLY A 184 6.44 28.55 -46.24
CA GLY A 184 6.42 27.23 -45.58
C GLY A 184 7.55 26.86 -44.59
N TYR A 185 8.71 27.51 -44.59
CA TYR A 185 9.83 27.07 -43.72
C TYR A 185 9.97 27.83 -42.39
N GLN A 186 9.81 29.15 -42.39
CA GLN A 186 9.75 29.91 -41.12
C GLN A 186 8.49 29.58 -40.34
N HIS A 187 7.42 29.23 -41.06
CA HIS A 187 6.16 28.79 -40.46
C HIS A 187 6.30 27.48 -39.67
N TRP A 188 7.18 26.54 -40.06
CA TRP A 188 7.34 25.25 -39.35
C TRP A 188 7.76 25.41 -37.88
N ARG A 189 8.79 26.20 -37.60
CA ARG A 189 9.24 26.42 -36.22
C ARG A 189 8.16 27.13 -35.41
N HIS A 190 7.50 28.12 -36.01
CA HIS A 190 6.39 28.81 -35.37
C HIS A 190 5.21 27.87 -35.12
N VAL A 191 4.83 26.99 -36.05
CA VAL A 191 3.72 26.05 -35.89
C VAL A 191 4.04 24.98 -34.85
N VAL A 192 5.24 24.42 -34.85
CA VAL A 192 5.64 23.43 -33.83
C VAL A 192 5.67 24.08 -32.45
N ASP A 193 6.30 25.25 -32.31
CA ASP A 193 6.30 26.01 -31.05
C ASP A 193 4.88 26.45 -30.66
N SER A 194 4.04 26.79 -31.64
CA SER A 194 2.62 27.11 -31.44
C SER A 194 1.84 25.88 -31.02
N ILE A 195 2.11 24.69 -31.55
CA ILE A 195 1.46 23.44 -31.12
C ILE A 195 1.89 23.10 -29.70
N TYR A 196 3.16 23.29 -29.34
CA TYR A 196 3.61 23.14 -27.96
C TYR A 196 2.93 24.14 -27.02
N ARG A 197 2.73 25.39 -27.44
CA ARG A 197 2.01 26.43 -26.66
C ARG A 197 0.49 26.27 -26.68
N LEU A 198 -0.10 25.81 -27.78
CA LEU A 198 -1.55 25.63 -27.97
C LEU A 198 -2.02 24.34 -27.31
N ALA A 199 -1.16 23.32 -27.21
CA ALA A 199 -1.41 22.14 -26.37
C ALA A 199 -1.45 22.47 -24.87
N GLU A 200 -1.31 23.74 -24.47
CA GLU A 200 -1.69 24.17 -23.13
C GLU A 200 -3.16 23.77 -22.84
N PRO A 201 -3.43 23.10 -21.71
CA PRO A 201 -4.74 22.47 -21.42
C PRO A 201 -5.98 23.39 -21.37
N GLY A 202 -5.84 24.70 -21.61
CA GLY A 202 -6.88 25.70 -21.39
C GLY A 202 -7.68 26.12 -22.62
N THR A 203 -7.15 25.99 -23.85
CA THR A 203 -7.84 26.49 -25.06
C THR A 203 -8.67 25.42 -25.76
N ALA A 204 -9.75 25.81 -26.46
CA ALA A 204 -10.57 24.88 -27.24
C ALA A 204 -9.73 24.19 -28.34
N THR A 205 -8.90 24.94 -29.04
CA THR A 205 -7.95 24.42 -30.05
C THR A 205 -6.95 23.45 -29.45
N GLY A 206 -6.41 23.75 -28.26
CA GLY A 206 -5.51 22.86 -27.55
C GLY A 206 -6.11 21.52 -27.20
N LYS A 207 -7.39 21.49 -26.80
CA LYS A 207 -8.13 20.25 -26.55
C LYS A 207 -8.29 19.41 -27.82
N VAL A 208 -8.58 20.04 -28.96
CA VAL A 208 -8.70 19.35 -30.26
C VAL A 208 -7.36 18.77 -30.69
N ILE A 209 -6.29 19.57 -30.69
CA ILE A 209 -4.93 19.12 -31.05
C ILE A 209 -4.48 17.97 -30.15
N LYS A 210 -4.71 18.08 -28.83
CA LYS A 210 -4.41 17.02 -27.88
C LYS A 210 -5.18 15.73 -28.21
N GLN A 211 -6.46 15.84 -28.54
CA GLN A 211 -7.26 14.67 -28.92
C GLN A 211 -6.76 14.04 -30.21
N GLU A 212 -6.41 14.82 -31.24
CA GLU A 212 -5.84 14.29 -32.49
C GLU A 212 -4.50 13.56 -32.28
N ILE A 213 -3.63 14.10 -31.41
CA ILE A 213 -2.39 13.43 -31.03
C ILE A 213 -2.70 12.08 -30.34
N LEU A 214 -3.64 12.06 -29.40
CA LEU A 214 -4.04 10.85 -28.70
C LEU A 214 -4.66 9.81 -29.64
N ASP A 215 -5.50 10.26 -30.58
CA ASP A 215 -6.13 9.40 -31.58
C ASP A 215 -5.08 8.82 -32.54
N TYR A 216 -4.09 9.60 -32.97
CA TYR A 216 -2.97 9.09 -33.75
C TYR A 216 -2.19 8.04 -32.97
N ILE A 217 -1.84 8.30 -31.71
CA ILE A 217 -1.10 7.35 -30.87
C ILE A 217 -1.90 6.05 -30.70
N LYS A 218 -3.22 6.15 -30.52
CA LYS A 218 -4.11 5.01 -30.34
C LYS A 218 -4.29 4.18 -31.62
N ASN A 219 -4.47 4.82 -32.77
CA ASN A 219 -4.86 4.15 -34.02
C ASN A 219 -3.67 3.78 -34.91
N VAL A 220 -2.59 4.57 -34.86
CA VAL A 220 -1.42 4.44 -35.76
C VAL A 220 -0.15 4.18 -34.97
N GLY A 221 -0.04 4.75 -33.77
CA GLY A 221 1.12 4.58 -32.90
C GLY A 221 1.33 3.13 -32.50
N LYS A 222 2.60 2.76 -32.29
CA LYS A 222 2.97 1.43 -31.75
C LYS A 222 2.83 1.34 -30.23
N PHE A 223 2.39 2.44 -29.60
CA PHE A 223 2.26 2.55 -28.16
C PHE A 223 0.81 2.32 -27.73
N ASN A 224 0.56 1.21 -27.05
CA ASN A 224 -0.72 0.95 -26.40
C ASN A 224 -0.58 1.24 -24.89
N PRO A 225 -1.24 2.28 -24.35
CA PRO A 225 -1.20 2.59 -22.92
C PRO A 225 -1.78 1.47 -22.04
N ASP A 226 -2.73 0.67 -22.54
CA ASP A 226 -3.30 -0.47 -21.81
C ASP A 226 -2.25 -1.54 -21.52
N ARG A 227 -1.18 -1.60 -22.32
CA ARG A 227 -0.07 -2.53 -22.13
C ARG A 227 0.66 -2.26 -20.81
N ILE A 228 0.70 -1.02 -20.33
CA ILE A 228 1.28 -0.69 -19.02
C ILE A 228 0.47 -1.38 -17.91
N VAL A 229 -0.86 -1.31 -17.98
CA VAL A 229 -1.76 -1.96 -17.03
C VAL A 229 -1.61 -3.47 -17.09
N GLN A 230 -1.58 -4.05 -18.30
CA GLN A 230 -1.41 -5.50 -18.50
C GLN A 230 -0.08 -6.03 -17.95
N ILE A 231 1.04 -5.36 -18.24
CA ILE A 231 2.36 -5.74 -17.72
C ILE A 231 2.35 -5.69 -16.20
N ARG A 232 1.81 -4.59 -15.64
CA ARG A 232 1.71 -4.42 -14.21
C ARG A 232 0.91 -5.57 -13.59
N ASP A 233 -0.30 -5.82 -14.06
CA ASP A 233 -1.21 -6.83 -13.52
C ASP A 233 -0.63 -8.26 -13.66
N SER A 234 0.06 -8.54 -14.77
CA SER A 234 0.82 -9.79 -14.94
C SER A 234 1.90 -9.93 -13.87
N ILE A 235 2.65 -8.87 -13.58
CA ILE A 235 3.71 -8.89 -12.57
C ILE A 235 3.12 -8.94 -11.16
N LYS A 236 1.99 -8.25 -10.88
CA LYS A 236 1.29 -8.34 -9.59
C LYS A 236 0.98 -9.79 -9.23
N ASN A 237 0.47 -10.54 -10.20
CA ASN A 237 0.12 -11.96 -10.06
C ASN A 237 1.33 -12.88 -9.87
N VAL A 238 2.54 -12.44 -10.23
CA VAL A 238 3.78 -13.18 -9.97
C VAL A 238 4.41 -12.78 -8.64
N LEU A 239 4.21 -11.54 -8.20
CA LEU A 239 4.88 -10.98 -7.02
C LEU A 239 4.09 -11.14 -5.72
N TRP A 240 2.77 -11.35 -5.75
CA TRP A 240 1.90 -11.32 -4.57
C TRP A 240 2.28 -12.28 -3.45
N ASN A 241 2.90 -13.42 -3.78
CA ASN A 241 3.32 -14.43 -2.82
C ASN A 241 4.82 -14.44 -2.53
N LYS A 242 5.58 -13.48 -3.07
CA LYS A 242 7.03 -13.39 -2.83
C LYS A 242 7.33 -13.05 -1.37
N SER A 243 8.57 -13.27 -0.95
CA SER A 243 8.94 -13.10 0.44
C SER A 243 8.84 -11.63 0.88
N ILE A 244 8.43 -11.45 2.12
CA ILE A 244 8.22 -10.14 2.74
C ILE A 244 8.52 -10.26 4.23
N TRP A 245 9.03 -9.19 4.85
CA TRP A 245 9.24 -9.16 6.30
C TRP A 245 8.91 -7.78 6.86
N ASP A 246 7.87 -7.74 7.69
CA ASP A 246 7.40 -6.54 8.37
C ASP A 246 7.62 -6.64 9.88
N VAL A 247 7.94 -5.50 10.49
CA VAL A 247 8.08 -5.31 11.93
C VAL A 247 7.24 -4.11 12.36
N GLY A 248 6.47 -4.26 13.43
CA GLY A 248 5.60 -3.21 13.96
C GLY A 248 5.86 -2.96 15.43
N ILE A 249 5.80 -1.70 15.86
CA ILE A 249 5.85 -1.31 17.28
C ILE A 249 4.65 -0.40 17.54
N ALA A 250 3.99 -0.58 18.68
CA ALA A 250 2.86 0.27 19.06
C ALA A 250 2.76 0.47 20.57
N ALA A 251 2.13 1.57 20.94
CA ALA A 251 1.78 1.94 22.30
C ALA A 251 0.28 2.20 22.42
N LEU A 252 -0.32 1.76 23.53
CA LEU A 252 -1.72 1.98 23.87
C LEU A 252 -1.86 2.96 25.01
N PHE A 253 -2.64 4.00 24.80
CA PHE A 253 -2.97 5.02 25.78
C PHE A 253 -4.46 4.91 26.12
N ASN A 254 -4.80 5.03 27.40
CA ASN A 254 -6.21 5.08 27.82
C ASN A 254 -6.50 6.46 28.40
N SER A 255 -7.66 7.02 28.05
CA SER A 255 -8.20 8.25 28.62
C SER A 255 -9.61 8.04 29.14
N LYS A 256 -9.94 8.66 30.28
CA LYS A 256 -11.30 8.61 30.86
C LYS A 256 -12.24 9.62 30.20
N ASP A 257 -11.70 10.63 29.55
CA ASP A 257 -12.41 11.68 28.82
C ASP A 257 -12.08 11.62 27.32
N SER A 258 -12.93 12.27 26.51
CA SER A 258 -12.72 12.44 25.07
C SER A 258 -11.59 13.44 24.75
N LEU A 259 -11.11 14.17 25.75
CA LEU A 259 -10.07 15.17 25.61
C LEU A 259 -8.71 14.56 25.98
N ILE A 260 -7.74 14.65 25.07
CA ILE A 260 -6.34 14.17 25.20
C ILE A 260 -5.60 14.71 26.46
N ARG A 261 -6.21 15.64 27.21
CA ARG A 261 -5.61 16.32 28.36
C ARG A 261 -5.22 15.39 29.52
N ASN A 262 -5.89 14.24 29.68
CA ASN A 262 -5.66 13.31 30.78
C ASN A 262 -5.07 11.96 30.33
N ILE A 263 -4.25 11.96 29.27
CA ILE A 263 -3.59 10.74 28.81
C ILE A 263 -2.63 10.22 29.87
N LYS A 264 -2.89 9.00 30.33
CA LYS A 264 -1.96 8.24 31.17
C LYS A 264 -0.76 7.75 30.36
N PRO A 265 0.37 7.40 31.01
CA PRO A 265 1.44 6.65 30.37
C PRO A 265 0.93 5.42 29.61
N ALA A 266 1.71 4.95 28.65
CA ALA A 266 1.32 3.82 27.81
C ALA A 266 0.95 2.59 28.67
N SER A 267 -0.32 2.22 28.62
CA SER A 267 -0.89 1.07 29.31
C SER A 267 -0.50 -0.27 28.69
N LYS A 268 -0.03 -0.23 27.44
CA LYS A 268 0.47 -1.40 26.71
C LYS A 268 1.54 -0.98 25.72
N LEU A 269 2.59 -1.78 25.61
CA LEU A 269 3.56 -1.73 24.52
C LEU A 269 3.51 -3.06 23.77
N GLY A 270 3.57 -3.00 22.44
CA GLY A 270 3.54 -4.17 21.59
C GLY A 270 4.64 -4.12 20.53
N LEU A 271 5.16 -5.30 20.23
CA LEU A 271 6.09 -5.58 19.14
C LEU A 271 5.53 -6.72 18.31
N TRP A 272 5.47 -6.54 16.99
CA TRP A 272 5.05 -7.54 16.02
C TRP A 272 6.16 -7.75 15.01
N THR A 273 6.31 -8.99 14.56
CA THR A 273 7.14 -9.35 13.42
C THR A 273 6.38 -10.37 12.59
N THR A 274 6.41 -10.25 11.27
CA THR A 274 5.79 -11.23 10.37
C THR A 274 6.64 -11.39 9.12
N ALA A 275 7.03 -12.63 8.83
CA ALA A 275 7.73 -13.01 7.62
C ALA A 275 6.80 -13.85 6.73
N GLY A 276 6.79 -13.54 5.44
CA GLY A 276 6.08 -14.27 4.41
C GLY A 276 7.06 -14.98 3.48
N PHE A 277 6.71 -16.18 3.05
CA PHE A 277 7.50 -17.04 2.17
C PHE A 277 6.61 -17.62 1.07
N PRO A 278 7.08 -17.72 -0.17
CA PRO A 278 6.31 -18.34 -1.24
C PRO A 278 6.11 -19.85 -0.97
N LEU A 279 4.90 -20.34 -1.21
CA LEU A 279 4.55 -21.75 -1.29
C LEU A 279 4.12 -22.08 -2.72
N GLY A 280 5.10 -22.39 -3.58
CA GLY A 280 4.87 -22.59 -5.01
C GLY A 280 4.43 -21.31 -5.74
N ALA A 281 3.72 -21.46 -6.85
CA ALA A 281 3.28 -20.33 -7.69
C ALA A 281 1.99 -19.66 -7.20
N LYS A 282 1.21 -20.35 -6.37
CA LYS A 282 -0.16 -19.93 -5.97
C LYS A 282 -0.35 -19.84 -4.46
N GLY A 283 0.69 -20.01 -3.66
CA GLY A 283 0.57 -20.00 -2.20
C GLY A 283 1.60 -19.14 -1.51
N GLN A 284 1.30 -18.75 -0.28
CA GLN A 284 2.20 -18.00 0.59
C GLN A 284 2.05 -18.49 2.04
N LEU A 285 3.16 -18.73 2.73
CA LEU A 285 3.19 -19.01 4.16
C LEU A 285 3.62 -17.75 4.90
N LEU A 286 2.81 -17.30 5.85
CA LEU A 286 3.16 -16.29 6.83
C LEU A 286 3.51 -16.96 8.15
N ILE A 287 4.56 -16.47 8.80
CA ILE A 287 4.93 -16.82 10.17
C ILE A 287 5.07 -15.51 10.94
N GLY A 288 4.31 -15.38 12.03
CA GLY A 288 4.24 -14.17 12.83
C GLY A 288 4.50 -14.43 14.30
N ALA A 289 5.13 -13.46 14.97
CA ALA A 289 5.26 -13.43 16.42
C ALA A 289 4.88 -12.05 16.95
N THR A 290 4.29 -12.03 18.15
CA THR A 290 3.89 -10.81 18.87
C THR A 290 4.32 -10.89 20.32
N GLY A 291 5.03 -9.88 20.80
CA GLY A 291 5.29 -9.66 22.21
C GLY A 291 4.54 -8.44 22.72
N GLN A 292 3.91 -8.51 23.88
CA GLN A 292 3.29 -7.34 24.52
C GLN A 292 3.64 -7.26 26.00
N LEU A 293 3.82 -6.03 26.46
CA LEU A 293 3.90 -5.67 27.87
C LEU A 293 2.65 -4.87 28.21
N ARG A 294 1.94 -5.28 29.26
CA ARG A 294 0.72 -4.62 29.73
C ARG A 294 0.91 -4.14 31.15
N ASP A 295 0.31 -2.99 31.42
CA ASP A 295 0.26 -2.42 32.74
C ASP A 295 -0.52 -3.34 33.71
N THR A 296 0.01 -3.47 34.91
CA THR A 296 -0.59 -4.25 36.00
C THR A 296 -1.28 -3.30 36.98
N VAL A 297 -1.99 -3.84 37.98
CA VAL A 297 -2.75 -3.05 38.98
C VAL A 297 -1.89 -1.96 39.66
N ASN A 298 -0.56 -2.14 39.70
CA ASN A 298 0.39 -1.21 40.33
C ASN A 298 1.00 -0.16 39.37
N SER A 299 0.39 0.09 38.19
CA SER A 299 0.91 1.06 37.22
C SER A 299 2.35 0.77 36.75
N ARG A 300 2.72 -0.51 36.72
CA ARG A 300 3.99 -1.02 36.17
C ARG A 300 3.69 -2.03 35.07
N LEU A 301 4.35 -1.88 33.91
CA LEU A 301 4.36 -2.84 32.81
C LEU A 301 4.94 -4.17 33.28
N GLY A 302 4.08 -5.12 33.63
CA GLY A 302 4.48 -6.37 34.30
C GLY A 302 3.87 -7.63 33.69
N ALA A 303 2.65 -7.54 33.16
CA ALA A 303 2.01 -8.66 32.49
C ALA A 303 2.59 -8.81 31.08
N LYS A 304 3.08 -10.01 30.76
CA LYS A 304 3.71 -10.32 29.47
C LYS A 304 2.81 -11.24 28.67
N SER A 305 2.72 -10.99 27.37
CA SER A 305 2.10 -11.92 26.43
C SER A 305 3.00 -12.18 25.24
N LEU A 306 3.13 -13.44 24.85
CA LEU A 306 3.78 -13.88 23.63
C LEU A 306 2.78 -14.64 22.78
N SER A 307 2.67 -14.29 21.51
CA SER A 307 1.88 -15.04 20.53
C SER A 307 2.78 -15.45 19.39
N ILE A 308 2.60 -16.68 18.90
CA ILE A 308 3.24 -17.18 17.68
C ILE A 308 2.15 -17.80 16.82
N GLY A 309 2.19 -17.57 15.51
CA GLY A 309 1.24 -18.17 14.59
C GLY A 309 1.77 -18.30 13.19
N SER A 310 1.08 -19.12 12.41
CA SER A 310 1.29 -19.25 10.97
C SER A 310 -0.03 -19.12 10.21
N ARG A 311 0.04 -18.58 8.99
CA ARG A 311 -1.09 -18.52 8.05
C ARG A 311 -0.63 -18.92 6.68
N ALA A 312 -1.28 -19.92 6.08
CA ALA A 312 -1.05 -20.30 4.70
C ALA A 312 -2.17 -19.76 3.81
N TYR A 313 -1.80 -19.08 2.72
CA TYR A 313 -2.69 -18.67 1.64
C TYR A 313 -2.55 -19.59 0.44
N TYR A 314 -3.65 -19.77 -0.29
CA TYR A 314 -3.67 -20.38 -1.61
C TYR A 314 -4.68 -19.66 -2.52
N GLY A 315 -4.26 -19.26 -3.72
CA GLY A 315 -5.10 -18.57 -4.69
C GLY A 315 -4.34 -17.63 -5.63
N SER A 316 -4.93 -16.47 -5.88
CA SER A 316 -4.33 -15.36 -6.64
C SER A 316 -4.21 -14.12 -5.76
N ASN A 317 -3.76 -13.01 -6.34
CA ASN A 317 -3.81 -11.73 -5.65
C ASN A 317 -5.25 -11.44 -5.19
N ASP A 318 -6.19 -11.45 -6.14
CA ASP A 318 -7.54 -10.90 -5.96
C ASP A 318 -8.50 -11.83 -5.21
N VAL A 319 -8.24 -13.14 -5.19
CA VAL A 319 -9.04 -14.11 -4.43
C VAL A 319 -8.12 -15.18 -3.87
N LYS A 320 -8.13 -15.35 -2.54
CA LYS A 320 -7.29 -16.33 -1.85
C LYS A 320 -8.03 -16.95 -0.67
N GLY A 321 -7.92 -18.26 -0.56
CA GLY A 321 -8.29 -18.98 0.66
C GLY A 321 -7.14 -18.95 1.66
N PHE A 322 -7.44 -19.08 2.94
CA PHE A 322 -6.43 -19.20 3.97
C PHE A 322 -6.78 -20.22 5.06
N VAL A 323 -5.72 -20.74 5.69
CA VAL A 323 -5.78 -21.46 6.96
C VAL A 323 -4.75 -20.83 7.91
N GLU A 324 -5.15 -20.52 9.12
CA GLU A 324 -4.32 -19.92 10.16
C GLU A 324 -4.39 -20.74 11.45
N ALA A 325 -3.25 -20.82 12.14
CA ALA A 325 -3.16 -21.34 13.49
C ALA A 325 -2.25 -20.42 14.34
N ASN A 326 -2.65 -20.18 15.59
CA ASN A 326 -1.86 -19.39 16.52
C ASN A 326 -1.98 -19.85 17.98
N GLY A 327 -0.88 -19.73 18.70
CA GLY A 327 -0.78 -19.99 20.13
C GLY A 327 -0.48 -18.70 20.89
N LEU A 328 -1.19 -18.48 21.99
CA LEU A 328 -1.06 -17.32 22.87
C LEU A 328 -0.66 -17.75 24.29
N PHE A 329 0.52 -17.31 24.70
CA PHE A 329 1.08 -17.46 26.04
C PHE A 329 0.92 -16.15 26.80
N GLN A 330 0.28 -16.18 27.96
CA GLN A 330 0.05 -15.00 28.81
C GLN A 330 0.42 -15.32 30.24
N THR A 331 1.13 -14.40 30.92
CA THR A 331 1.47 -14.55 32.34
C THR A 331 0.20 -14.78 33.16
N ASN A 332 0.21 -15.80 34.01
CA ASN A 332 -0.92 -16.19 34.88
C ASN A 332 -2.21 -16.56 34.14
N GLN A 333 -2.12 -16.91 32.86
CA GLN A 333 -3.24 -17.44 32.09
C GLN A 333 -2.86 -18.77 31.43
N LYS A 334 -3.87 -19.63 31.28
CA LYS A 334 -3.72 -20.88 30.56
C LYS A 334 -3.44 -20.61 29.07
N PHE A 335 -2.66 -21.49 28.47
CA PHE A 335 -2.34 -21.40 27.05
C PHE A 335 -3.61 -21.46 26.19
N THR A 336 -3.67 -20.59 25.17
CA THR A 336 -4.81 -20.49 24.26
C THR A 336 -4.38 -20.81 22.84
N TYR A 337 -5.08 -21.73 22.21
CA TYR A 337 -4.92 -22.09 20.81
C TYR A 337 -6.06 -21.51 20.00
N LYS A 338 -5.75 -21.04 18.81
CA LYS A 338 -6.73 -20.57 17.84
C LYS A 338 -6.39 -21.16 16.48
N ALA A 339 -7.42 -21.50 15.72
CA ALA A 339 -7.30 -21.87 14.33
C ALA A 339 -8.42 -21.18 13.55
N SER A 340 -8.18 -20.85 12.29
CA SER A 340 -9.21 -20.28 11.43
C SER A 340 -8.99 -20.70 9.99
N LEU A 341 -10.07 -20.71 9.23
CA LEU A 341 -10.05 -20.83 7.78
C LEU A 341 -10.94 -19.74 7.19
N GLY A 342 -10.64 -19.29 5.99
CA GLY A 342 -11.41 -18.23 5.37
C GLY A 342 -11.04 -17.96 3.92
N ILE A 343 -11.71 -16.95 3.36
CA ILE A 343 -11.49 -16.46 2.00
C ILE A 343 -11.36 -14.94 2.08
N GLU A 344 -10.36 -14.41 1.39
CA GLU A 344 -10.17 -12.99 1.17
C GLU A 344 -10.36 -12.69 -0.32
N THR A 345 -11.15 -11.65 -0.62
CA THR A 345 -11.39 -11.21 -1.99
C THR A 345 -11.26 -9.70 -2.12
N ALA A 346 -10.56 -9.27 -3.16
CA ALA A 346 -10.52 -7.90 -3.61
C ALA A 346 -11.84 -7.56 -4.32
N PHE A 347 -12.51 -6.52 -3.84
CA PHE A 347 -13.65 -5.91 -4.50
C PHE A 347 -13.20 -4.68 -5.30
N PHE A 348 -14.14 -3.98 -5.93
CA PHE A 348 -13.86 -2.78 -6.72
C PHE A 348 -13.12 -1.70 -5.91
N GLY A 349 -12.16 -1.00 -6.55
CA GLY A 349 -11.56 0.21 -5.98
C GLY A 349 -10.70 0.02 -4.74
N GLY A 350 -9.99 -1.12 -4.60
CA GLY A 350 -9.07 -1.35 -3.48
C GLY A 350 -9.74 -1.76 -2.17
N MET A 351 -11.05 -2.03 -2.21
CA MET A 351 -11.82 -2.66 -1.14
C MET A 351 -11.48 -4.15 -1.03
N TRP A 352 -11.44 -4.68 0.19
CA TRP A 352 -11.27 -6.11 0.44
C TRP A 352 -12.33 -6.61 1.41
N VAL A 353 -12.80 -7.83 1.17
CA VAL A 353 -13.74 -8.53 2.04
C VAL A 353 -13.09 -9.84 2.49
N ASP A 354 -13.22 -10.12 3.78
CA ASP A 354 -12.73 -11.34 4.43
C ASP A 354 -13.91 -12.04 5.10
N PHE A 355 -14.12 -13.31 4.74
CA PHE A 355 -15.04 -14.20 5.41
C PHE A 355 -14.24 -15.30 6.08
N SER A 356 -14.46 -15.54 7.37
CA SER A 356 -13.70 -16.52 8.11
C SER A 356 -14.53 -17.29 9.14
N LEU A 357 -14.08 -18.49 9.44
CA LEU A 357 -14.57 -19.31 10.54
C LEU A 357 -13.39 -19.65 11.45
N GLY A 358 -13.46 -19.19 12.69
CA GLY A 358 -12.45 -19.43 13.72
C GLY A 358 -12.91 -20.42 14.78
N ILE A 359 -11.96 -21.12 15.36
CA ILE A 359 -12.10 -21.89 16.60
C ILE A 359 -11.03 -21.41 17.59
N SER A 360 -11.42 -21.18 18.84
CA SER A 360 -10.54 -20.79 19.92
C SER A 360 -10.73 -21.73 21.11
N LYS A 361 -9.63 -22.23 21.69
CA LYS A 361 -9.65 -23.12 22.85
C LYS A 361 -8.58 -22.72 23.84
N GLN A 362 -9.01 -22.32 25.03
CA GLN A 362 -8.14 -22.19 26.20
C GLN A 362 -7.98 -23.56 26.85
N GLN A 363 -6.79 -23.88 27.37
CA GLN A 363 -6.54 -25.18 28.00
C GLN A 363 -7.55 -25.48 29.13
N GLY A 364 -8.21 -26.64 29.07
CA GLY A 364 -9.25 -27.03 30.03
C GLY A 364 -10.61 -26.33 29.85
N ALA A 365 -10.78 -25.51 28.81
CA ALA A 365 -12.06 -24.91 28.45
C ALA A 365 -12.68 -25.58 27.21
N LYS A 366 -13.97 -25.33 26.99
CA LYS A 366 -14.68 -25.70 25.76
C LYS A 366 -14.16 -24.87 24.59
N ALA A 367 -14.20 -25.45 23.39
CA ALA A 367 -13.90 -24.71 22.18
C ALA A 367 -15.02 -23.70 21.88
N VAL A 368 -14.64 -22.51 21.42
CA VAL A 368 -15.55 -21.44 20.99
C VAL A 368 -15.39 -21.25 19.49
N PHE A 369 -16.51 -21.30 18.77
CA PHE A 369 -16.56 -21.01 17.34
C PHE A 369 -16.87 -19.53 17.11
N THR A 370 -16.23 -18.92 16.14
CA THR A 370 -16.36 -17.48 15.87
C THR A 370 -16.41 -17.25 14.36
N PRO A 371 -17.58 -16.93 13.78
CA PRO A 371 -17.61 -16.42 12.41
C PRO A 371 -16.98 -15.03 12.36
N GLY A 372 -16.34 -14.70 11.25
CA GLY A 372 -15.66 -13.43 11.02
C GLY A 372 -16.09 -12.82 9.69
N PHE A 373 -16.33 -11.51 9.71
CA PHE A 373 -16.52 -10.68 8.53
C PHE A 373 -15.73 -9.38 8.71
N ASN A 374 -14.79 -9.09 7.82
CA ASN A 374 -14.02 -7.86 7.85
C ASN A 374 -14.09 -7.14 6.50
N LEU A 375 -14.28 -5.81 6.56
CA LEU A 375 -14.25 -4.93 5.42
C LEU A 375 -13.05 -3.99 5.54
N PHE A 376 -12.36 -3.84 4.43
CA PHE A 376 -11.08 -3.19 4.36
C PHE A 376 -11.12 -2.18 3.22
N PHE A 377 -10.75 -0.94 3.48
CA PHE A 377 -10.57 0.07 2.43
C PHE A 377 -9.16 0.65 2.46
N GLY A 378 -8.55 0.82 1.30
CA GLY A 378 -7.40 1.70 1.16
C GLY A 378 -7.40 2.25 -0.24
N ASN A 379 -6.74 3.39 -0.43
CA ASN A 379 -6.76 4.12 -1.69
C ASN A 379 -6.62 3.15 -2.87
N GLY A 380 -7.75 2.90 -3.52
CA GLY A 380 -7.81 2.05 -4.69
C GLY A 380 -6.98 2.70 -5.77
N GLU A 381 -6.31 1.88 -6.56
CA GLU A 381 -5.94 2.36 -7.87
C GLU A 381 -7.24 2.80 -8.55
N ARG A 382 -7.27 4.03 -9.06
CA ARG A 382 -8.22 4.34 -10.12
C ARG A 382 -7.89 3.33 -11.20
N LYS A 383 -8.67 2.24 -11.30
CA LYS A 383 -8.79 1.54 -12.58
C LYS A 383 -9.18 2.67 -13.50
N ALA A 384 -8.27 3.10 -14.37
CA ALA A 384 -8.61 3.99 -15.47
C ALA A 384 -9.91 3.42 -15.97
N ALA A 385 -11.01 4.17 -15.82
CA ALA A 385 -12.31 3.69 -16.26
C ALA A 385 -12.03 3.30 -17.69
N SER A 386 -11.98 1.99 -17.97
CA SER A 386 -11.78 1.47 -19.31
C SER A 386 -12.84 2.22 -20.08
N ALA A 387 -12.42 3.18 -20.90
CA ALA A 387 -13.31 4.19 -21.42
C ALA A 387 -14.41 3.41 -22.13
N ARG A 388 -15.56 3.27 -21.47
CA ARG A 388 -16.76 2.76 -22.10
C ARG A 388 -17.20 3.93 -22.95
N MET A 389 -16.60 4.00 -24.14
CA MET A 389 -17.17 4.63 -25.32
C MET A 389 -17.53 3.51 -26.26
#